data_AF-A0A7X6CYH8-F1
#
_entry.id   AF-A0A7X6CYH8-F1
#
_cell.length_a   1.000
_cell.length_b   1.000
_cell.length_c   1.000
_cell.angle_alpha   90.00
_cell.angle_beta   90.00
_cell.angle_gamma   90.00
#
_symmetry.space_group_name_H-M   'P 1'
#
loop_
_entity.id
_entity.type
_entity.pdbx_description
1 polymer ?
#
loop_
_entity_poly.entity_id
_entity_poly.type
_entity_poly.pdbx_seq_one_letter_code
_entity_poly.pdbx_strand_id
1 'polypeptide(L)'
;MMVALSRVFWPRLVEVESCVPWDRAYEESNFKAWRDSLSGDVRKIEATLNQLRVWQSVDSNETEEDWRAQDFFAARVAKTWRAALSAGFPERSFGVRVIDPEDGSIVTFSS
;
A
#
# COMPACT_ATOMS: atom_id res chain seq x y z
N MET A 1 17.83 4.50 -7.74
CA MET A 1 16.67 5.36 -7.41
C MET A 1 15.47 5.11 -8.33
N MET A 2 15.62 5.18 -9.67
CA MET A 2 14.50 5.01 -10.62
C MET A 2 13.70 3.71 -10.43
N VAL A 3 14.37 2.56 -10.24
CA VAL A 3 13.71 1.27 -9.99
C VAL A 3 12.86 1.28 -8.71
N ALA A 4 13.35 1.91 -7.64
CA ALA A 4 12.62 1.98 -6.38
C ALA A 4 11.35 2.82 -6.54
N LEU A 5 11.43 3.96 -7.23
CA LEU A 5 10.28 4.81 -7.53
C LEU A 5 9.26 4.08 -8.42
N SER A 6 9.72 3.38 -9.46
CA SER A 6 8.85 2.56 -10.31
C SER A 6 8.08 1.51 -9.50
N ARG A 7 8.72 0.88 -8.51
CA ARG A 7 8.08 -0.09 -7.61
C ARG A 7 7.08 0.52 -6.62
N VAL A 8 7.17 1.82 -6.35
CA VAL A 8 6.13 2.52 -5.57
C VAL A 8 4.86 2.66 -6.42
N PHE A 9 4.97 3.04 -7.69
CA PHE A 9 3.80 3.16 -8.56
C PHE A 9 3.28 1.81 -9.05
N TRP A 10 4.15 0.85 -9.34
CA TRP A 10 3.81 -0.49 -9.81
C TRP A 10 4.37 -1.55 -8.87
N PRO A 11 3.67 -1.84 -7.76
CA PRO A 11 4.17 -2.72 -6.72
C PRO A 11 4.30 -4.15 -7.24
N ARG A 12 5.35 -4.85 -6.80
CA ARG A 12 5.43 -6.29 -6.97
C ARG A 12 4.61 -6.93 -5.86
N LEU A 13 3.64 -7.73 -6.26
CA LEU A 13 2.70 -8.38 -5.37
C LEU A 13 2.98 -9.88 -5.38
N VAL A 14 2.84 -10.53 -4.23
CA VAL A 14 3.00 -11.97 -4.08
C VAL A 14 1.74 -12.55 -3.47
N GLU A 15 1.42 -13.81 -3.76
CA GLU A 15 0.26 -14.50 -3.18
C GLU A 15 0.74 -15.50 -2.13
N VAL A 16 0.24 -15.35 -0.90
CA VAL A 16 0.63 -16.17 0.27
C VAL A 16 -0.62 -16.44 1.10
N GLU A 17 -0.99 -17.71 1.26
CA GLU A 17 -2.11 -18.14 2.11
C GLU A 17 -3.40 -17.31 1.87
N SER A 18 -3.78 -17.15 0.59
CA SER A 18 -4.92 -16.36 0.10
C SER A 18 -4.80 -14.83 0.26
N CYS A 19 -3.75 -14.33 0.89
CA CYS A 19 -3.43 -12.90 0.96
C CYS A 19 -2.56 -12.48 -0.24
N VAL A 20 -2.66 -11.21 -0.62
CA VAL A 20 -1.78 -10.55 -1.60
C VAL A 20 -0.99 -9.44 -0.91
N PRO A 21 0.10 -9.78 -0.20
CA PRO A 21 0.97 -8.77 0.35
C PRO A 21 1.86 -8.12 -0.72
N TRP A 22 2.19 -6.85 -0.49
CA TRP A 22 3.24 -6.14 -1.20
C TRP A 22 4.61 -6.73 -0.84
N ASP A 23 5.43 -7.09 -1.84
CA ASP A 23 6.73 -7.76 -1.64
C ASP A 23 7.64 -7.07 -0.61
N ARG A 24 7.60 -5.73 -0.57
CA ARG A 24 8.40 -4.91 0.33
C ARG A 24 7.94 -4.98 1.78
N ALA A 25 6.64 -5.22 2.00
CA ALA A 25 6.05 -5.35 3.33
C ALA A 25 5.95 -6.81 3.80
N TYR A 26 6.16 -7.77 2.89
CA TYR A 26 6.12 -9.18 3.20
C TYR A 26 7.43 -9.65 3.82
N GLU A 27 7.34 -10.08 5.08
CA GLU A 27 8.37 -10.83 5.78
C GLU A 27 7.65 -11.96 6.53
N GLU A 28 8.12 -13.20 6.38
CA GLU A 28 7.34 -14.39 6.74
C GLU A 28 6.98 -14.40 8.23
N SER A 29 7.89 -13.99 9.11
CA SER A 29 7.62 -13.98 10.56
C SER A 29 6.61 -12.90 10.94
N ASN A 30 6.75 -11.69 10.39
CA ASN A 30 5.76 -10.61 10.56
C ASN A 30 4.38 -11.00 9.99
N PHE A 31 4.33 -11.65 8.82
CA PHE A 31 3.06 -12.11 8.23
C PHE A 31 2.34 -13.11 9.16
N LYS A 32 3.06 -14.11 9.68
CA LYS A 32 2.50 -15.09 10.62
C LYS A 32 2.00 -14.42 11.90
N ALA A 33 2.76 -13.48 12.46
CA ALA A 33 2.34 -12.72 13.65
C ALA A 33 1.05 -11.91 13.40
N TRP A 34 0.94 -11.24 12.25
CA TRP A 34 -0.29 -10.53 11.89
C TRP A 34 -1.46 -11.48 11.63
N ARG A 35 -1.21 -12.62 11.01
CA ARG A 35 -2.24 -13.63 10.78
C ARG A 35 -2.80 -14.18 12.08
N ASP A 36 -1.94 -14.49 13.04
CA ASP A 36 -2.34 -14.97 14.36
C ASP A 36 -3.12 -13.89 15.13
N SER A 37 -2.60 -12.66 15.18
CA SER A 37 -3.25 -11.55 15.91
C SER A 37 -4.58 -11.11 15.29
N LEU A 38 -4.74 -11.24 13.98
CA LEU A 38 -5.97 -10.87 13.25
C LEU A 38 -6.88 -12.08 12.99
N SER A 39 -6.61 -13.23 13.62
CA SER A 39 -7.42 -14.46 13.49
C SER A 39 -7.63 -14.91 12.04
N GLY A 40 -6.63 -14.71 11.18
CA GLY A 40 -6.68 -15.08 9.76
C GLY A 40 -7.57 -14.19 8.88
N ASP A 41 -8.03 -13.03 9.35
CA ASP A 41 -8.82 -12.08 8.57
C ASP A 41 -7.98 -11.45 7.44
N VAL A 42 -8.06 -12.05 6.25
CA VAL A 42 -7.29 -11.67 5.04
C VAL A 42 -7.38 -10.17 4.77
N ARG A 43 -8.58 -9.60 4.85
CA ARG A 43 -8.81 -8.20 4.51
C ARG A 43 -8.10 -7.27 5.48
N LYS A 44 -8.11 -7.59 6.78
CA LYS A 44 -7.39 -6.81 7.80
C LYS A 44 -5.88 -7.00 7.69
N ILE A 45 -5.42 -8.21 7.42
CA ILE A 45 -3.99 -8.52 7.23
C ILE A 45 -3.46 -7.71 6.05
N GLU A 46 -4.12 -7.77 4.90
CA GLU A 46 -3.76 -7.00 3.71
C GLU A 46 -3.80 -5.50 3.98
N ALA A 47 -4.86 -4.97 4.60
CA ALA A 47 -4.94 -3.54 4.92
C ALA A 47 -3.85 -3.06 5.90
N THR A 48 -3.32 -3.97 6.73
CA THR A 48 -2.25 -3.67 7.69
C THR A 48 -0.88 -3.71 7.04
N LEU A 49 -0.60 -4.75 6.25
CA LEU A 49 0.69 -4.93 5.59
C LEU A 49 0.86 -4.02 4.37
N ASN A 50 -0.21 -3.82 3.61
CA ASN A 50 -0.18 -3.07 2.35
C ASN A 50 -0.43 -1.59 2.61
N GLN A 51 0.54 -0.92 3.22
CA GLN A 51 0.49 0.52 3.48
C GLN A 51 1.72 1.22 2.91
N LEU A 52 1.49 2.32 2.20
CA LEU A 52 2.49 3.32 1.87
C LEU A 52 2.16 4.59 2.66
N ARG A 53 3.04 4.95 3.59
CA ARG A 53 3.00 6.22 4.31
C ARG A 53 3.77 7.25 3.51
N VAL A 54 3.08 8.22 2.90
CA VAL A 54 3.70 9.13 1.91
C VAL A 54 4.79 9.99 2.55
N TRP A 55 4.56 10.47 3.77
CA TRP A 55 5.52 11.28 4.54
C TRP A 55 6.83 10.54 4.89
N GLN A 56 6.84 9.19 4.88
CA GLN A 56 8.08 8.42 5.06
C GLN A 56 8.91 8.32 3.77
N SER A 57 8.35 8.72 2.63
CA SER A 57 8.95 8.56 1.31
C SER A 57 9.35 9.89 0.65
N VAL A 58 8.83 11.01 1.15
CA VAL A 58 9.04 12.34 0.59
C VAL A 58 9.36 13.28 1.74
N ASP A 59 10.51 13.95 1.70
CA ASP A 59 10.84 15.02 2.64
C ASP A 59 9.90 16.21 2.36
N SER A 60 9.26 16.74 3.40
CA SER A 60 8.42 17.94 3.34
C SER A 60 8.85 18.96 4.38
N ASN A 61 8.72 20.25 4.05
CA ASN A 61 8.90 21.34 5.01
C ASN A 61 7.59 21.70 5.74
N GLU A 62 6.61 20.79 5.73
CA GLU A 62 5.28 20.94 6.35
C GLU A 62 4.50 22.17 5.84
N THR A 63 4.78 22.61 4.61
CA THR A 63 4.06 23.72 3.97
C THR A 63 2.76 23.25 3.32
N GLU A 64 1.77 24.14 3.15
CA GLU A 64 0.53 23.81 2.42
C GLU A 64 0.79 23.25 1.00
N GLU A 65 1.84 23.73 0.34
CA GLU A 65 2.23 23.24 -0.98
C GLU A 65 2.74 21.80 -0.91
N ASP A 66 3.54 21.47 0.09
CA ASP A 66 4.03 20.10 0.32
C ASP A 66 2.86 19.14 0.61
N TRP A 67 1.92 19.54 1.47
CA TRP A 67 0.72 18.74 1.76
C TRP A 67 -0.09 18.44 0.50
N ARG A 68 -0.35 19.46 -0.33
CA ARG A 68 -1.03 19.26 -1.63
C ARG A 68 -0.25 18.35 -2.58
N ALA A 69 1.07 18.45 -2.59
CA ALA A 69 1.93 17.58 -3.39
C ALA A 69 1.87 16.12 -2.90
N GLN A 70 1.86 15.90 -1.59
CA GLN A 70 1.71 14.57 -0.98
C GLN A 70 0.35 13.95 -1.32
N ASP A 71 -0.74 14.70 -1.23
CA ASP A 71 -2.09 14.22 -1.59
C ASP A 71 -2.19 13.88 -3.07
N PHE A 72 -1.62 14.73 -3.92
CA PHE A 72 -1.54 14.45 -5.35
C PHE A 72 -0.75 13.16 -5.61
N PHE A 73 0.40 12.99 -4.97
CA PHE A 73 1.22 11.79 -5.07
C PHE A 73 0.45 10.54 -4.60
N ALA A 74 -0.20 10.60 -3.44
CA ALA A 74 -1.02 9.53 -2.88
C ALA A 74 -2.13 9.10 -3.85
N ALA A 75 -2.84 10.06 -4.44
CA ALA A 75 -3.88 9.81 -5.43
C ALA A 75 -3.34 9.13 -6.69
N ARG A 76 -2.14 9.49 -7.15
CA ARG A 76 -1.49 8.84 -8.31
C ARG A 76 -1.06 7.42 -7.99
N VAL A 77 -0.44 7.18 -6.83
CA VAL A 77 -0.09 5.84 -6.38
C VAL A 77 -1.33 4.97 -6.25
N ALA A 78 -2.40 5.47 -5.62
CA ALA A 78 -3.65 4.71 -5.50
C ALA A 78 -4.23 4.32 -6.87
N LYS A 79 -4.15 5.21 -7.87
CA LYS A 79 -4.60 4.91 -9.24
C LYS A 79 -3.74 3.83 -9.90
N THR A 80 -2.41 3.90 -9.77
CA THR A 80 -1.52 2.91 -10.37
C THR A 80 -1.60 1.55 -9.66
N TRP A 81 -1.80 1.54 -8.34
CA TRP A 81 -2.04 0.31 -7.58
C TRP A 81 -3.32 -0.40 -8.02
N ARG A 82 -4.43 0.34 -8.23
CA ARG A 82 -5.65 -0.25 -8.81
C ARG A 82 -5.35 -0.94 -10.14
N ALA A 83 -4.62 -0.26 -11.03
CA ALA A 83 -4.24 -0.83 -12.32
C ALA A 83 -3.34 -2.07 -12.19
N ALA A 84 -2.33 -2.02 -11.32
CA ALA A 84 -1.43 -3.14 -11.07
C ALA A 84 -2.16 -4.36 -10.49
N LEU A 85 -3.09 -4.14 -9.54
CA LEU A 85 -3.91 -5.19 -8.95
C LEU A 85 -4.84 -5.82 -9.99
N SER A 86 -5.56 -5.02 -10.78
CA SER A 86 -6.43 -5.53 -11.85
C SER A 86 -5.66 -6.28 -12.93
N ALA A 87 -4.42 -5.87 -13.23
CA ALA A 87 -3.57 -6.56 -14.21
C ALA A 87 -2.97 -7.87 -13.67
N GLY A 88 -2.57 -7.90 -12.39
CA GLY A 88 -1.93 -9.07 -11.77
C GLY A 88 -2.92 -10.13 -11.27
N PHE A 89 -4.12 -9.71 -10.88
CA PHE A 89 -5.13 -10.56 -10.25
C PHE A 89 -6.54 -10.27 -10.81
N PRO A 90 -6.79 -10.55 -12.10
CA PRO A 90 -8.03 -10.16 -12.78
C PRO A 90 -9.30 -10.79 -12.16
N GLU A 91 -9.16 -11.94 -11.50
CA GLU A 91 -10.28 -12.65 -10.85
C GLU A 91 -10.59 -12.15 -9.43
N ARG A 92 -9.81 -11.20 -8.91
CA ARG A 92 -9.96 -10.67 -7.55
C ARG A 92 -10.36 -9.20 -7.58
N SER A 93 -11.28 -8.84 -6.68
CA SER A 93 -11.64 -7.44 -6.45
C SER A 93 -10.80 -6.88 -5.30
N PHE A 94 -10.19 -5.72 -5.51
CA PHE A 94 -9.44 -5.02 -4.47
C PHE A 94 -9.97 -3.60 -4.26
N GLY A 95 -10.10 -3.21 -3.00
CA GLY A 95 -10.37 -1.83 -2.61
C GLY A 95 -9.06 -1.09 -2.30
N VAL A 96 -8.66 -0.17 -3.18
CA VAL A 96 -7.53 0.75 -2.92
C VAL A 96 -8.06 2.08 -2.37
N ARG A 97 -7.51 2.54 -1.24
CA ARG A 97 -7.93 3.75 -0.52
C ARG A 97 -6.74 4.65 -0.23
N VAL A 98 -7.02 5.94 -0.17
CA VAL A 98 -6.14 6.93 0.46
C VAL A 98 -6.82 7.31 1.78
N ILE A 99 -6.08 7.23 2.87
CA ILE A 99 -6.51 7.62 4.21
C ILE A 99 -5.65 8.81 4.59
N ASP A 100 -6.27 9.86 5.14
CA ASP A 100 -5.59 11.10 5.47
C ASP A 100 -5.66 11.34 6.99
N PRO A 101 -4.78 10.70 7.79
CA PRO A 101 -4.58 11.05 9.19
C PRO A 101 -3.87 12.42 9.31
N GLU A 102 -3.89 13.00 10.51
CA GLU A 102 -3.25 14.31 10.79
C GLU A 102 -1.77 14.37 10.40
N ASP A 103 -1.07 13.24 10.39
CA ASP A 103 0.37 13.13 10.06
C ASP A 103 0.66 12.97 8.55
N GLY A 104 -0.37 12.89 7.70
CA GLY A 104 -0.25 12.84 6.24
C GLY A 104 -0.81 11.59 5.57
N SER A 105 -0.91 11.64 4.24
CA SER A 105 -1.58 10.62 3.42
C SER A 105 -0.98 9.20 3.50
N ILE A 106 -1.83 8.19 3.72
CA ILE A 106 -1.53 6.74 3.63
C ILE A 106 -2.28 6.14 2.44
N VAL A 107 -1.57 5.44 1.55
CA VAL A 107 -2.19 4.60 0.50
C VAL A 107 -2.23 3.15 0.95
N THR A 108 -3.39 2.50 0.87
CA THR A 108 -3.56 1.10 1.26
C THR A 108 -4.48 0.32 0.32
N PHE A 109 -4.35 -1.01 0.29
CA PHE A 109 -5.28 -1.89 -0.42
C PHE A 109 -5.54 -3.21 0.31
N SER A 110 -6.74 -3.75 0.07
CA SER A 110 -7.12 -5.10 0.47
C SER A 110 -8.25 -5.64 -0.43
N SER A 111 -8.37 -6.96 -0.48
CA SER A 111 -9.43 -7.70 -1.18
C SER A 111 -10.71 -7.88 -0.34
#